data_AF-A0A2Z6DWL6-F1
#
_entry.id   AF-A0A2Z6DWL6-F1
#
_cell.length_a   1.000
_cell.length_b   1.000
_cell.length_c   1.000
_cell.angle_alpha   90.00
_cell.angle_beta   90.00
_cell.angle_gamma   90.00
#
_symmetry.space_group_name_H-M   'P 1'
#
loop_
_entity.id
_entity.type
_entity.pdbx_description
1 polymer ?
#
loop_
_entity_poly.entity_id
_entity_poly.type
_entity_poly.pdbx_seq_one_letter_code
_entity_poly.pdbx_strand_id
1 'polypeptide(L)'
;MEKGRIRWRCRRALLELDLVFRPFLAEGFDQLSDAELAALDEMLALEDHDLWPMVHGTKPAPRSDWQALIAKIQAAHRRQTQELLGTPGGETNA
;
A
#
# COMPACT_ATOMS: atom_id res chain seq x y z
N MET A 1 -11.31 4.24 -17.25
CA MET A 1 -10.49 3.04 -16.96
C MET A 1 -10.96 2.45 -15.64
N GLU A 2 -11.28 1.16 -15.60
CA GLU A 2 -12.08 0.54 -14.53
C GLU A 2 -11.32 0.44 -13.20
N LYS A 3 -11.58 1.37 -12.27
CA LYS A 3 -11.24 1.27 -10.84
C LYS A 3 -11.57 -0.12 -10.26
N GLY A 4 -12.64 -0.77 -10.75
CA GLY A 4 -13.02 -2.13 -10.37
C GLY A 4 -11.97 -3.20 -10.70
N ARG A 5 -11.25 -3.07 -11.83
CA ARG A 5 -10.21 -4.03 -12.25
C ARG A 5 -9.01 -3.96 -11.32
N ILE A 6 -8.54 -2.75 -11.01
CA ILE A 6 -7.39 -2.54 -10.11
C ILE A 6 -7.71 -3.07 -8.72
N ARG A 7 -8.92 -2.77 -8.21
CA ARG A 7 -9.40 -3.31 -6.92
C ARG A 7 -9.38 -4.84 -6.89
N TRP A 8 -9.69 -5.49 -8.01
CA TRP A 8 -9.65 -6.94 -8.12
C TRP A 8 -8.21 -7.48 -8.15
N ARG A 9 -7.28 -6.80 -8.83
CA ARG A 9 -5.85 -7.16 -8.89
C ARG A 9 -5.12 -7.05 -7.55
N CYS A 10 -5.66 -6.25 -6.62
CA CYS A 10 -5.14 -6.17 -5.24
C CYS A 10 -5.50 -7.38 -4.38
N ARG A 11 -6.44 -8.24 -4.79
CA ARG A 11 -6.72 -9.50 -4.09
C ARG A 11 -5.61 -10.51 -4.44
N ARG A 12 -4.57 -10.55 -3.61
CA ARG A 12 -3.42 -11.44 -3.80
C ARG A 12 -3.51 -12.68 -2.90
N ALA A 13 -2.82 -13.75 -3.30
CA ALA A 13 -2.74 -14.97 -2.50
C ALA A 13 -1.86 -14.80 -1.25
N LEU A 14 -0.93 -13.84 -1.29
CA LEU A 14 -0.04 -13.50 -0.17
C LEU A 14 -0.79 -12.62 0.85
N LEU A 15 -0.94 -13.14 2.08
CA LEU A 15 -1.69 -12.48 3.15
C LEU A 15 -1.09 -11.11 3.50
N GLU A 16 0.22 -11.00 3.49
CA GLU A 16 0.92 -9.77 3.85
C GLU A 16 0.65 -8.64 2.85
N LEU A 17 0.61 -8.95 1.54
CA LEU A 17 0.22 -7.96 0.53
C LEU A 17 -1.25 -7.56 0.71
N ASP A 18 -2.13 -8.54 0.94
CA ASP A 18 -3.55 -8.28 1.10
C ASP A 18 -3.83 -7.40 2.34
N LEU A 19 -3.13 -7.63 3.46
CA LEU A 19 -3.22 -6.79 4.67
C LEU A 19 -2.78 -5.34 4.44
N VAL A 20 -1.77 -5.13 3.61
CA VAL A 20 -1.25 -3.79 3.30
C VAL A 20 -2.14 -3.07 2.27
N PHE A 21 -2.69 -3.79 1.30
CA PHE A 21 -3.58 -3.21 0.28
C PHE A 21 -4.97 -2.87 0.80
N ARG A 22 -5.51 -3.60 1.78
CA ARG A 22 -6.84 -3.33 2.36
C ARG A 22 -7.05 -1.88 2.86
N PRO A 23 -6.22 -1.34 3.79
CA PRO A 23 -6.36 0.05 4.24
C PRO A 23 -6.16 1.04 3.10
N PHE A 24 -5.18 0.78 2.24
CA PHE A 24 -4.89 1.62 1.10
C PHE A 24 -6.07 1.69 0.11
N LEU A 25 -6.75 0.57 -0.14
CA LEU A 25 -7.94 0.53 -1.00
C LEU A 25 -9.16 1.23 -0.40
N ALA A 26 -9.25 1.28 0.94
CA ALA A 26 -10.37 1.93 1.63
C ALA A 26 -10.26 3.46 1.58
N GLU A 27 -9.06 4.01 1.81
CA GLU A 27 -8.87 5.46 1.94
C GLU A 27 -8.04 6.06 0.79
N GLY A 28 -6.95 5.40 0.41
CA GLY A 28 -5.99 5.92 -0.56
C GLY A 28 -6.45 5.79 -2.01
N PHE A 29 -7.19 4.74 -2.35
CA PHE A 29 -7.53 4.41 -3.74
C PHE A 29 -8.47 5.41 -4.41
N ASP A 30 -9.39 6.04 -3.66
CA ASP A 30 -10.27 7.06 -4.24
C ASP A 30 -9.57 8.42 -4.41
N GLN A 31 -8.47 8.64 -3.67
CA GLN A 31 -7.65 9.85 -3.73
C GLN A 31 -6.57 9.80 -4.83
N LEU A 32 -6.43 8.68 -5.54
CA LEU A 32 -5.44 8.53 -6.60
C LEU A 32 -5.87 9.27 -7.88
N SER A 33 -4.91 9.98 -8.47
CA SER A 33 -5.08 10.55 -9.80
C SER A 33 -4.98 9.48 -10.89
N ASP A 34 -5.49 9.74 -12.11
CA ASP A 34 -5.40 8.78 -13.23
C ASP A 34 -3.96 8.32 -13.54
N ALA A 35 -2.97 9.20 -13.38
CA ALA A 35 -1.55 8.84 -13.54
C ALA A 35 -1.07 7.85 -12.47
N GLU A 36 -1.51 8.01 -11.22
CA GLU A 36 -1.16 7.12 -10.13
C GLU A 36 -1.90 5.77 -10.25
N LEU A 37 -3.13 5.79 -10.74
CA LEU A 37 -3.89 4.57 -11.05
C LEU A 37 -3.19 3.76 -12.17
N ALA A 38 -2.69 4.42 -13.21
CA ALA A 38 -1.92 3.75 -14.25
C ALA A 38 -0.61 3.17 -13.70
N ALA A 39 0.10 3.93 -12.86
CA ALA A 39 1.32 3.46 -12.21
C ALA A 39 1.04 2.27 -11.26
N LEU A 40 -0.07 2.28 -10.54
CA LEU A 40 -0.53 1.18 -9.69
C LEU A 40 -0.88 -0.06 -10.53
N ASP A 41 -1.55 0.10 -11.67
CA ASP A 41 -1.89 -1.01 -12.56
C ASP A 41 -0.62 -1.67 -13.15
N GLU A 42 0.35 -0.88 -13.58
CA GLU A 42 1.67 -1.39 -14.01
C GLU A 42 2.39 -2.12 -12.87
N MET A 43 2.37 -1.57 -11.65
CA MET A 43 2.99 -2.20 -10.50
C MET A 43 2.29 -3.51 -10.11
N LEU A 44 0.95 -3.56 -10.20
CA LEU A 44 0.14 -4.76 -10.04
C LEU A 44 0.21 -5.72 -11.23
N ALA A 45 0.95 -5.40 -12.29
CA ALA A 45 1.32 -6.36 -13.32
C ALA A 45 2.49 -7.26 -12.90
N LEU A 46 3.23 -6.87 -11.85
CA LEU A 46 4.32 -7.66 -11.30
C LEU A 46 3.81 -8.81 -10.41
N GLU A 47 4.69 -9.81 -10.26
CA GLU A 47 4.49 -10.95 -9.36
C GLU A 47 4.59 -10.53 -7.90
N ASP A 48 3.90 -11.28 -7.03
CA ASP A 48 3.84 -11.00 -5.59
C ASP A 48 5.24 -10.97 -4.94
N HIS A 49 6.14 -11.84 -5.41
CA HIS A 49 7.52 -11.94 -4.91
C HIS A 49 8.39 -10.72 -5.23
N ASP A 50 8.10 -10.01 -6.33
CA ASP A 50 8.78 -8.75 -6.67
C ASP A 50 8.09 -7.55 -6.03
N LEU A 51 6.76 -7.60 -5.91
CA LEU A 51 5.96 -6.55 -5.32
C LEU A 51 6.19 -6.40 -3.81
N TRP A 52 6.26 -7.53 -3.09
CA TRP A 52 6.45 -7.58 -1.65
C TRP A 52 7.69 -6.81 -1.16
N PRO A 53 8.92 -7.06 -1.65
CA PRO A 53 10.09 -6.34 -1.17
C PRO A 53 10.04 -4.84 -1.45
N MET A 54 9.31 -4.39 -2.50
CA MET A 54 9.08 -2.97 -2.75
C MET A 54 8.11 -2.37 -1.73
N VAL A 55 6.97 -3.03 -1.50
CA VAL A 55 5.97 -2.59 -0.51
C VAL A 55 6.51 -2.65 0.93
N HIS A 56 7.33 -3.64 1.24
CA HIS A 56 8.00 -3.79 2.53
C HIS A 56 9.16 -2.78 2.72
N GLY A 57 9.67 -2.18 1.64
CA GLY A 57 10.79 -1.23 1.70
C GLY A 57 12.17 -1.88 1.71
N THR A 58 12.27 -3.18 1.43
CA THR A 58 13.54 -3.90 1.25
C THR A 58 14.18 -3.61 -0.11
N LYS A 59 13.39 -3.26 -1.12
CA LYS A 59 13.85 -2.94 -2.48
C LYS A 59 13.31 -1.58 -2.91
N PRO A 60 14.15 -0.68 -3.46
CA PRO A 60 13.66 0.58 -4.01
C PRO A 60 12.88 0.32 -5.29
N ALA A 61 11.76 1.03 -5.46
CA ALA A 61 11.03 0.98 -6.72
C ALA A 61 11.80 1.77 -7.80
N PRO A 62 11.87 1.26 -9.04
CA PRO A 62 12.67 1.87 -10.12
C PRO A 62 12.11 3.21 -10.61
N ARG A 63 10.83 3.50 -10.32
CA ARG A 63 10.14 4.72 -10.74
C ARG A 63 9.81 5.57 -9.52
N SER A 64 10.04 6.88 -9.63
CA SER A 64 9.68 7.85 -8.59
C SER A 64 8.17 7.86 -8.29
N ASP A 65 7.35 7.67 -9.31
CA ASP A 65 5.89 7.57 -9.17
C ASP A 65 5.50 6.36 -8.28
N TRP A 66 6.18 5.22 -8.46
CA TRP A 66 5.95 4.01 -7.66
C TRP A 66 6.41 4.19 -6.23
N GLN A 67 7.54 4.87 -6.00
CA GLN A 67 8.00 5.18 -4.64
C GLN A 67 6.99 6.04 -3.88
N ALA A 68 6.44 7.09 -4.52
CA ALA A 68 5.42 7.93 -3.90
C ALA A 68 4.15 7.12 -3.56
N LEU A 69 3.73 6.23 -4.46
CA LEU A 69 2.58 5.35 -4.25
C LEU A 69 2.80 4.35 -3.11
N ILE A 70 3.95 3.68 -3.08
CA ILE A 70 4.32 2.75 -2.01
C ILE A 70 4.39 3.46 -0.67
N ALA A 71 4.93 4.68 -0.62
CA ALA A 71 4.96 5.48 0.61
C ALA A 71 3.55 5.77 1.13
N LYS A 72 2.58 6.07 0.25
CA LYS A 72 1.16 6.23 0.63
C LYS A 72 0.57 4.93 1.18
N ILE A 73 0.85 3.79 0.53
CA ILE A 73 0.41 2.46 0.97
C ILE A 73 0.96 2.14 2.36
N GLN A 74 2.26 2.32 2.58
CA GLN A 74 2.92 2.08 3.86
C GLN A 74 2.38 3.00 4.97
N ALA A 75 2.11 4.28 4.64
CA ALA A 75 1.54 5.23 5.58
C ALA A 75 0.10 4.86 5.99
N ALA A 76 -0.72 4.35 5.06
CA ALA A 76 -2.05 3.85 5.37
C ALA A 76 -1.99 2.59 6.27
N HIS A 77 -1.13 1.63 5.93
CA HIS A 77 -0.94 0.43 6.74
C HIS A 77 -0.42 0.73 8.15
N ARG A 78 0.56 1.64 8.28
CA ARG A 78 1.10 2.05 9.58
C ARG A 78 0.04 2.64 10.49
N ARG A 79 -0.87 3.48 9.94
CA ARG A 79 -1.98 4.07 10.69
C ARG A 79 -2.90 2.98 11.25
N GLN A 80 -3.32 2.05 10.40
CA GLN A 80 -4.16 0.93 10.83
C GLN A 80 -3.48 0.05 11.90
N THR A 81 -2.18 -0.23 11.74
CA THR A 81 -1.39 -0.97 12.74
C THR A 81 -1.29 -0.21 14.07
N GLN A 82 -1.14 1.12 14.04
CA GLN A 82 -1.12 1.94 15.26
C GLN A 82 -2.49 1.98 15.96
N GLU A 83 -3.59 2.00 15.20
CA GLU A 83 -4.95 1.95 15.75
C GLU A 83 -5.30 0.58 16.35
N LEU A 84 -4.86 -0.51 15.73
CA LEU A 84 -5.03 -1.87 16.24
C LEU A 84 -4.21 -2.14 17.50
N LEU A 85 -3.00 -1.59 17.57
CA LEU A 85 -2.11 -1.66 18.73
C LEU A 85 -2.42 -0.58 19.77
N GLY A 86 -3.69 -0.24 19.98
CA GLY A 86 -4.13 0.66 21.04
C GLY A 86 -3.67 0.20 22.44
N THR A 87 -2.41 0.47 22.78
CA THR A 87 -1.95 0.72 24.14
C THR A 87 -2.19 2.20 24.41
N PRO A 88 -3.24 2.56 25.17
CA PRO A 88 -3.21 3.84 25.86
C PRO A 88 -2.23 3.70 27.04
N GLY A 89 -0.98 4.15 26.90
CA GLY A 89 -0.12 4.32 28.08
C GLY A 89 1.39 4.34 27.85
N GLY A 90 1.98 5.51 28.18
CA GLY A 90 3.41 5.74 28.45
C GLY A 90 4.25 5.92 27.19
N GLU A 91 5.05 6.97 27.00
CA GLU A 91 5.80 7.76 27.96
C GLU A 91 6.07 9.16 27.37
N THR A 92 5.61 10.21 28.06
CA THR A 92 6.28 11.51 28.03
C THR A 92 6.73 11.81 29.45
N ASN A 93 7.97 11.43 29.75
CA ASN A 93 8.72 11.93 30.90
C ASN A 93 9.74 12.93 30.36
N ALA A 94 9.49 14.22 30.61
CA ALA A 94 10.48 15.27 30.86
C ALA A 94 9.75 16.52 31.37
#